data_AF-A0A3M0ZH73-F1
#
_entry.id   AF-A0A3M0ZH73-F1
#
_cell.length_a   1.000
_cell.length_b   1.000
_cell.length_c   1.000
_cell.angle_alpha   90.00
_cell.angle_beta   90.00
_cell.angle_gamma   90.00
#
_symmetry.space_group_name_H-M   'P 1'
#
loop_
_entity.id
_entity.type
_entity.pdbx_description
1 polymer ?
#
loop_
_entity_poly.entity_id
_entity_poly.type
_entity_poly.pdbx_seq_one_letter_code
_entity_poly.pdbx_strand_id
1 'polypeptide(L)'
;METPMETSPATPRSKRRSPSRMQRQKIWQKTGGSCHICGGPLPNRWVADHVKPVAEGGDSNIANFLPACPDCNRLKWHRTPDDIRYVLKLGIYCSQEVFRNSALGREIKQMFDKKSANARKRRKDSEGPAGANDG
;
A
#
# COMPACT_ATOMS: atom_id res chain seq x y z
N MET A 1 33.78 -18.45 21.13
CA MET A 1 33.93 -16.99 21.34
C MET A 1 32.96 -16.32 20.39
N GLU A 2 31.72 -16.11 20.82
CA GLU A 2 30.70 -15.43 20.02
C GLU A 2 30.83 -13.93 20.27
N THR A 3 31.10 -13.18 19.22
CA THR A 3 31.17 -11.70 19.25
C THR A 3 29.78 -11.11 19.48
N PRO A 4 29.59 -10.14 20.40
CA PRO A 4 28.32 -9.47 20.56
C PRO A 4 27.99 -8.63 19.31
N MET A 5 26.77 -8.79 18.80
CA MET A 5 26.27 -8.02 17.65
C MET A 5 26.09 -6.55 18.08
N GLU A 6 26.97 -5.66 17.60
CA GLU A 6 26.88 -4.23 17.84
C GLU A 6 25.53 -3.69 17.34
N THR A 7 24.72 -3.16 18.25
CA THR A 7 23.50 -2.44 17.91
C THR A 7 23.87 -1.07 17.34
N SER A 8 23.89 -0.97 16.00
CA SER A 8 24.07 0.32 15.31
C SER A 8 22.99 1.34 15.74
N PRO A 9 23.33 2.62 15.92
CA PRO A 9 22.40 3.64 16.38
C PRO A 9 21.28 3.86 15.36
N ALA A 10 20.03 3.97 15.84
CA ALA A 10 18.87 4.21 15.00
C ALA A 10 19.01 5.54 14.24
N THR A 11 19.00 5.49 12.90
CA THR A 11 19.08 6.68 12.06
C THR A 11 17.89 7.61 12.32
N PRO A 12 18.08 8.94 12.31
CA PRO A 12 16.99 9.88 12.52
C PRO A 12 15.91 9.66 11.45
N ARG A 13 14.68 9.40 11.91
CA ARG A 13 13.53 9.14 11.03
C ARG A 13 13.37 10.31 10.05
N SER A 14 13.52 10.01 8.76
CA SER A 14 13.32 10.98 7.69
C SER A 14 11.91 11.58 7.78
N LYS A 15 11.78 12.90 7.63
CA LYS A 15 10.45 13.55 7.59
C LYS A 15 9.76 13.17 6.28
N ARG A 16 8.53 12.68 6.36
CA ARG A 16 7.70 12.41 5.17
C ARG A 16 7.47 13.70 4.40
N ARG A 17 7.87 13.72 3.12
CA ARG A 17 7.63 14.84 2.19
C ARG A 17 6.98 14.34 0.91
N SER A 18 6.09 15.16 0.37
CA SER A 18 5.45 14.92 -0.93
C SER A 18 6.36 15.41 -2.07
N PRO A 19 6.45 14.68 -3.20
CA PRO A 19 7.22 15.12 -4.35
C PRO A 19 6.57 16.33 -5.05
N SER A 20 7.40 17.20 -5.63
CA SER A 20 6.97 18.34 -6.45
C SER A 20 6.27 17.89 -7.75
N ARG A 21 5.58 18.80 -8.44
CA ARG A 21 4.91 18.49 -9.72
C ARG A 21 5.87 17.91 -10.77
N MET A 22 7.08 18.47 -10.89
CA MET A 22 8.11 17.95 -11.80
C MET A 22 8.59 16.56 -11.39
N GLN A 23 8.78 16.32 -10.08
CA GLN A 23 9.16 15.00 -9.58
C GLN A 23 8.04 13.98 -9.81
N ARG A 24 6.77 14.37 -9.67
CA ARG A 24 5.63 13.50 -9.97
C ARG A 24 5.61 13.03 -11.42
N GLN A 25 5.92 13.92 -12.37
CA GLN A 25 6.03 13.52 -13.78
C GLN A 25 7.12 12.46 -13.98
N LYS A 26 8.30 12.67 -13.40
CA LYS A 26 9.42 11.71 -13.44
C LYS A 26 9.06 10.38 -12.78
N ILE A 27 8.33 10.40 -11.66
CA ILE A 27 7.86 9.18 -10.97
C ILE A 27 6.88 8.41 -11.86
N TRP A 28 5.92 9.09 -12.48
CA TRP A 28 4.96 8.47 -13.40
C TRP A 28 5.66 7.80 -14.59
N GLN A 29 6.70 8.44 -15.15
CA GLN A 29 7.48 7.92 -16.27
C GLN A 29 8.23 6.62 -15.94
N LYS A 30 8.57 6.36 -14.67
CA LYS A 30 9.29 5.13 -14.27
C LYS A 30 8.55 3.84 -14.65
N THR A 31 7.23 3.90 -14.77
CA THR A 31 6.39 2.73 -15.09
C THR A 31 5.54 2.94 -16.33
N GLY A 32 5.75 4.03 -17.07
CA GLY A 32 4.96 4.35 -18.27
C GLY A 32 3.45 4.49 -18.00
N GLY A 33 3.06 4.89 -16.79
CA GLY A 33 1.65 5.01 -16.43
C GLY A 33 0.99 3.77 -15.84
N SER A 34 1.75 2.74 -15.50
CA SER A 34 1.25 1.55 -14.80
C SER A 34 1.51 1.60 -13.29
N CYS A 35 0.59 1.07 -12.50
CA CYS A 35 0.74 0.91 -11.06
C CYS A 35 1.87 -0.08 -10.76
N HIS A 36 2.83 0.31 -9.93
CA HIS A 36 3.98 -0.56 -9.63
C HIS A 36 3.63 -1.82 -8.82
N ILE A 37 2.46 -1.83 -8.15
CA ILE A 37 2.01 -2.94 -7.31
C ILE A 37 1.18 -3.95 -8.10
N CYS A 38 0.14 -3.50 -8.83
CA CYS A 38 -0.76 -4.39 -9.55
C CYS A 38 -0.53 -4.47 -11.06
N GLY A 39 0.33 -3.61 -11.62
CA GLY A 39 0.58 -3.52 -13.06
C GLY A 39 -0.53 -2.86 -13.89
N GLY A 40 -1.70 -2.59 -13.32
CA GLY A 40 -2.82 -1.95 -14.03
C GLY A 40 -2.59 -0.46 -14.33
N PRO A 41 -3.37 0.14 -15.24
CA PRO A 41 -3.22 1.55 -15.60
C PRO A 41 -3.48 2.48 -14.41
N LEU A 42 -2.71 3.56 -14.31
CA LEU A 42 -2.89 4.56 -13.27
C LEU A 42 -4.08 5.47 -13.59
N PRO A 43 -4.96 5.75 -12.60
CA PRO A 43 -6.00 6.75 -12.77
C PRO A 43 -5.41 8.16 -12.73
N ASN A 44 -6.20 9.17 -13.13
CA ASN A 44 -5.82 10.59 -13.04
C ASN A 44 -5.34 10.97 -11.63
N ARG A 45 -5.99 10.45 -10.58
CA ARG A 45 -5.62 10.65 -9.17
C ARG A 45 -4.74 9.52 -8.63
N TRP A 46 -3.55 9.33 -9.19
CA TRP A 46 -2.56 8.36 -8.69
C TRP A 46 -1.73 8.91 -7.51
N VAL A 47 -1.02 8.03 -6.80
CA VAL A 47 -0.22 8.35 -5.60
C VAL A 47 1.26 8.06 -5.85
N ALA A 48 2.15 8.97 -5.43
CA ALA A 48 3.58 8.67 -5.35
C ALA A 48 3.83 7.88 -4.05
N ASP A 49 3.96 6.56 -4.16
CA ASP A 49 4.14 5.64 -3.05
C ASP A 49 5.62 5.50 -2.68
N HIS A 50 5.92 5.52 -1.39
CA HIS A 50 7.23 5.21 -0.85
C HIS A 50 7.48 3.71 -0.91
N VAL A 51 8.43 3.27 -1.73
CA VAL A 51 8.78 1.84 -1.87
C VAL A 51 9.20 1.27 -0.51
N LYS A 52 10.17 1.93 0.14
CA LYS A 52 10.47 1.74 1.57
C LYS A 52 9.71 2.78 2.38
N PRO A 53 8.75 2.38 3.25
CA PRO A 53 8.00 3.32 4.07
C PRO A 53 8.91 4.15 4.98
N VAL A 54 8.54 5.41 5.20
CA VAL A 54 9.27 6.32 6.11
C VAL A 54 9.37 5.76 7.54
N ALA A 55 8.32 5.06 8.00
CA ALA A 55 8.31 4.41 9.32
C ALA A 55 9.42 3.35 9.47
N GLU A 56 9.82 2.73 8.36
CA GLU A 56 10.85 1.70 8.27
C GLU A 56 12.22 2.27 7.87
N GLY A 57 12.39 3.60 7.92
CA GLY A 57 13.63 4.29 7.57
C GLY A 57 13.77 4.64 6.08
N GLY A 58 12.67 4.67 5.33
CA GLY A 58 12.65 5.19 3.97
C GLY A 58 12.81 6.72 3.90
N ASP A 59 13.51 7.20 2.88
CA ASP A 59 13.65 8.63 2.61
C ASP A 59 12.55 9.16 1.67
N SER A 60 12.50 10.47 1.47
CA SER A 60 11.64 11.12 0.47
C SER A 60 12.44 11.50 -0.80
N ASN A 61 13.49 10.75 -1.14
CA ASN A 61 14.17 10.94 -2.42
C ASN A 61 13.33 10.38 -3.55
N ILE A 62 13.41 10.99 -4.73
CA ILE A 62 12.67 10.56 -5.91
C ILE A 62 12.93 9.09 -6.26
N ALA A 63 14.12 8.57 -5.93
CA ALA A 63 14.48 7.16 -6.11
C ALA A 63 13.55 6.21 -5.33
N ASN A 64 13.16 6.57 -4.10
CA ASN A 64 12.29 5.78 -3.23
C ASN A 64 10.78 5.91 -3.58
N PHE A 65 10.43 6.62 -4.66
CA PHE A 65 9.04 6.73 -5.11
C PHE A 65 8.76 5.90 -6.35
N LEU A 66 7.63 5.19 -6.33
CA LEU A 66 6.99 4.60 -7.51
C LEU A 66 5.50 4.99 -7.57
N PRO A 67 4.91 5.07 -8.75
CA PRO A 67 3.51 5.46 -8.86
C PRO A 67 2.59 4.27 -8.58
N ALA A 68 1.56 4.48 -7.74
CA ALA A 68 0.58 3.47 -7.37
C ALA A 68 -0.84 3.99 -7.55
N CYS A 69 -1.78 3.10 -7.86
CA CYS A 69 -3.20 3.43 -7.78
C CYS A 69 -3.64 3.57 -6.31
N PRO A 70 -4.67 4.38 -6.00
CA PRO A 70 -5.12 4.61 -4.63
C PRO A 70 -5.47 3.32 -3.86
N ASP A 71 -6.03 2.33 -4.55
CA ASP A 71 -6.42 1.06 -3.94
C ASP A 71 -5.20 0.24 -3.51
N CYS A 72 -4.20 0.10 -4.38
CA CYS A 72 -2.97 -0.61 -4.05
C CYS A 72 -2.15 0.11 -2.98
N ASN A 73 -2.05 1.44 -3.05
CA ASN A 73 -1.37 2.24 -2.03
C ASN A 73 -2.01 2.02 -0.64
N ARG A 74 -3.34 1.97 -0.57
CA ARG A 74 -4.07 1.70 0.68
C ARG A 74 -3.88 0.26 1.16
N LEU A 75 -3.82 -0.72 0.27
CA LEU A 75 -3.55 -2.13 0.61
C LEU A 75 -2.13 -2.32 1.14
N LYS A 76 -1.14 -1.66 0.51
CA LYS A 76 0.26 -1.67 0.94
C LYS A 76 0.43 -0.99 2.31
N TRP A 77 -0.20 0.17 2.51
CA TRP A 77 -0.06 0.95 3.74
C TRP A 77 1.43 1.19 4.10
N HIS A 78 1.89 0.77 5.29
CA HIS A 78 3.28 0.88 5.73
C HIS A 78 4.07 -0.41 5.55
N ARG A 79 3.63 -1.31 4.67
CA ARG A 79 4.34 -2.55 4.37
C ARG A 79 5.56 -2.30 3.48
N THR A 80 6.64 -2.97 3.82
CA THR A 80 7.83 -3.13 3.00
C THR A 80 7.56 -4.11 1.84
N PRO A 81 8.47 -4.21 0.84
CA PRO A 81 8.37 -5.25 -0.17
C PRO A 81 8.30 -6.68 0.40
N ASP A 82 9.02 -6.96 1.49
CA ASP A 82 9.04 -8.29 2.11
C ASP A 82 7.72 -8.57 2.85
N ASP A 83 7.15 -7.58 3.53
CA ASP A 83 5.81 -7.68 4.12
C ASP A 83 4.76 -7.97 3.06
N ILE A 84 4.87 -7.35 1.88
CA ILE A 84 3.94 -7.61 0.76
C ILE A 84 4.08 -9.07 0.30
N ARG A 85 5.30 -9.56 0.09
CA ARG A 85 5.53 -10.97 -0.28
C ARG A 85 4.94 -11.93 0.74
N TYR A 86 5.13 -11.65 2.03
CA TYR A 86 4.55 -12.46 3.10
C TYR A 86 3.02 -12.46 3.07
N VAL A 87 2.40 -11.29 2.93
CA VAL A 87 0.93 -11.17 2.83
C VAL A 87 0.38 -11.86 1.58
N LEU A 88 1.07 -11.78 0.44
CA LEU A 88 0.68 -12.49 -0.78
C LEU A 88 0.71 -14.02 -0.57
N LYS A 89 1.77 -14.52 0.07
CA LYS A 89 1.90 -15.96 0.39
C LYS A 89 0.77 -16.41 1.32
N LEU A 90 0.48 -15.65 2.38
CA LEU A 90 -0.68 -15.92 3.24
C LEU A 90 -1.99 -15.85 2.46
N GLY A 91 -2.14 -14.87 1.57
CA GLY A 91 -3.32 -14.70 0.72
C GLY A 91 -3.58 -15.92 -0.16
N ILE A 92 -2.54 -16.54 -0.72
CA ILE A 92 -2.64 -17.78 -1.51
C ILE A 92 -3.13 -18.95 -0.65
N TYR A 93 -2.59 -19.13 0.55
CA TYR A 93 -3.04 -20.21 1.44
C TYR A 93 -4.48 -20.00 1.91
N CYS A 94 -4.82 -18.77 2.29
CA CYS A 94 -6.19 -18.41 2.66
C CYS A 94 -7.16 -18.61 1.50
N SER A 95 -6.79 -18.25 0.27
CA SER A 95 -7.66 -18.39 -0.90
C SER A 95 -7.89 -19.87 -1.27
N GLN A 96 -6.87 -20.72 -1.11
CA GLN A 96 -7.02 -22.16 -1.27
C GLN A 96 -8.02 -22.76 -0.28
N GLU A 97 -7.97 -22.35 0.99
CA GLU A 97 -8.93 -22.81 2.00
C GLU A 97 -10.35 -22.33 1.69
N VAL A 98 -10.51 -21.08 1.25
CA VAL A 98 -11.81 -20.54 0.77
C VAL A 98 -12.33 -21.34 -0.42
N PHE A 99 -11.48 -21.59 -1.42
CA PHE A 99 -11.85 -22.34 -2.62
C PHE A 99 -12.28 -23.77 -2.30
N ARG A 100 -11.56 -24.44 -1.40
CA ARG A 100 -11.89 -25.79 -0.90
C ARG A 100 -13.13 -25.81 -0.01
N ASN A 101 -13.67 -24.63 0.35
CA ASN A 101 -14.79 -24.48 1.26
C ASN A 101 -14.57 -25.23 2.59
N SER A 102 -13.34 -25.20 3.13
CA SER A 102 -13.04 -25.80 4.43
C SER A 102 -13.73 -25.01 5.55
N ALA A 103 -13.74 -25.56 6.78
CA ALA A 103 -14.27 -24.82 7.94
C ALA A 103 -13.56 -23.47 8.11
N LEU A 104 -12.22 -23.47 8.06
CA LEU A 104 -11.39 -22.27 8.08
C LEU A 104 -11.68 -21.35 6.88
N GLY A 105 -11.84 -21.90 5.68
CA GLY A 105 -12.17 -21.13 4.48
C GLY A 105 -13.47 -20.35 4.61
N ARG A 106 -14.51 -20.95 5.20
CA ARG A 106 -15.78 -20.26 5.48
C ARG A 106 -15.62 -19.14 6.49
N GLU A 107 -14.85 -19.35 7.55
CA GLU A 107 -14.55 -18.32 8.56
C GLU A 107 -13.78 -17.14 7.94
N ILE A 108 -12.75 -17.44 7.13
CA ILE A 108 -11.98 -16.43 6.39
C ILE A 108 -12.90 -15.63 5.48
N LYS A 109 -13.75 -16.30 4.71
CA LYS A 109 -14.69 -15.63 3.79
C LYS A 109 -15.67 -14.74 4.54
N GLN A 110 -16.26 -15.22 5.63
CA GLN A 110 -17.17 -14.43 6.46
C GLN A 110 -16.47 -13.19 7.04
N MET A 111 -15.24 -13.35 7.53
CA MET A 111 -14.43 -12.25 8.04
C MET A 111 -14.10 -11.23 6.94
N PHE A 112 -13.70 -11.70 5.75
CA PHE A 112 -13.41 -10.85 4.59
C PHE A 112 -14.62 -10.04 4.14
N ASP A 113 -15.78 -10.69 4.00
CA ASP A 113 -17.03 -10.06 3.58
C ASP A 113 -17.47 -8.99 4.58
N LYS A 114 -17.43 -9.30 5.88
CA LYS A 114 -17.76 -8.34 6.97
C LYS A 114 -16.82 -7.14 6.96
N LYS A 115 -15.50 -7.35 6.88
CA LYS A 115 -14.53 -6.24 6.86
C LYS A 115 -14.67 -5.39 5.58
N SER A 116 -14.93 -6.02 4.44
CA SER A 116 -15.13 -5.34 3.17
C SER A 116 -16.38 -4.47 3.18
N ALA A 117 -17.49 -4.98 3.72
CA ALA A 117 -18.72 -4.21 3.91
C ALA A 117 -18.50 -2.98 4.82
N ASN A 118 -17.82 -3.18 5.96
CA ASN A 118 -17.50 -2.09 6.88
C ASN A 118 -16.57 -1.04 6.26
N ALA A 119 -15.61 -1.45 5.44
CA ALA A 119 -14.73 -0.54 4.72
C ALA A 119 -15.50 0.28 3.68
N ARG A 120 -16.46 -0.33 2.97
CA ARG A 120 -17.35 0.37 2.03
C ARG A 120 -18.25 1.38 2.74
N LYS A 121 -18.87 0.99 3.86
CA LYS A 121 -19.70 1.88 4.68
C LYS A 121 -18.92 3.12 5.15
N ARG A 122 -17.73 2.92 5.73
CA ARG A 122 -16.88 4.05 6.16
C ARG A 122 -16.52 5.02 5.04
N ARG A 123 -16.35 4.53 3.81
CA ARG A 123 -16.09 5.40 2.64
C ARG A 123 -17.31 6.24 2.30
N LYS A 124 -18.48 5.62 2.25
CA LYS A 124 -19.75 6.31 2.03
C LYS A 124 -20.01 7.37 3.12
N ASP A 125 -19.67 7.07 4.38
CA ASP A 125 -19.85 8.01 5.48
C ASP A 125 -18.84 9.18 5.43
N SER A 126 -17.62 8.96 4.90
CA SER A 126 -16.62 10.02 4.69
C SER A 126 -16.88 10.88 3.46
N GLU A 127 -17.63 10.36 2.50
CA GLU A 127 -18.13 11.06 1.32
C GLU A 127 -19.55 11.57 1.64
N GLY A 128 -19.64 12.63 2.46
CA GLY A 128 -20.92 13.33 2.72
C GLY A 128 -21.63 13.74 1.41
N PRO A 129 -22.92 14.12 1.45
CA PRO A 129 -23.70 14.37 0.24
C PRO A 129 -22.95 15.34 -0.66
N ALA A 130 -22.83 15.01 -1.94
CA ALA A 130 -22.11 15.80 -2.93
C ALA A 130 -22.58 17.26 -2.88
N GLY A 131 -21.85 18.07 -2.13
CA GLY A 131 -22.02 19.50 -2.07
C GLY A 131 -21.53 20.06 -3.38
N ALA A 132 -22.47 20.66 -4.12
CA ALA A 132 -22.16 21.64 -5.13
C ALA A 132 -21.12 22.64 -4.59
N ASN A 133 -20.09 22.93 -5.39
CA ASN A 133 -19.45 24.25 -5.56
C ASN A 133 -18.21 24.11 -6.45
N ASP A 134 -18.41 24.52 -7.71
CA ASP A 134 -17.66 25.48 -8.53
C ASP A 134 -16.21 25.88 -8.19
N GLY A 135 -15.43 26.08 -9.27
CA GLY A 135 -14.14 26.79 -9.27
C GLY A 135 -13.22 26.37 -10.41
#